data_AF-A0A0K9Q5T0-F1
#
_entry.id   AF-A0A0K9Q5T0-F1
#
_cell.length_a   1.000
_cell.length_b   1.000
_cell.length_c   1.000
_cell.angle_alpha   90.00
_cell.angle_beta   90.00
_cell.angle_gamma   90.00
#
_symmetry.space_group_name_H-M   'P 1'
#
loop_
_entity.id
_entity.type
_entity.pdbx_description
1 polymer ?
#
loop_
_entity_poly.entity_id
_entity_poly.type
_entity_poly.pdbx_seq_one_letter_code
_entity_poly.pdbx_strand_id
1 'polypeptide(L)'
;MDSSGPSPFSPRILAGISQNPHFQALSSASDTIRTNVIRAYDETFLDAVAKIQSLSSDGDLHNLKASLQSTITQLENMGYDVDPLLNRIDLLEETGKRVVAMKESSIERIAEVSRRLEEKKSDLEEIKEEIARLSEVAEEKKLGIDALLRMVENLKVMKPEFDDSSLAHLAKAPFV
;
A
#
# COMPACT_ATOMS: atom_id res chain seq x y z
N MET A 1 -42.77 -17.38 -6.90
CA MET A 1 -41.56 -18.03 -7.43
C MET A 1 -40.45 -17.72 -6.47
N ASP A 2 -40.15 -18.70 -5.61
CA ASP A 2 -38.98 -18.71 -4.73
C ASP A 2 -37.70 -18.73 -5.57
N SER A 3 -36.69 -17.97 -5.15
CA SER A 3 -35.28 -18.25 -5.42
C SER A 3 -34.41 -17.47 -4.44
N SER A 4 -34.45 -17.88 -3.18
CA SER A 4 -33.39 -17.64 -2.21
C SER A 4 -32.14 -18.39 -2.67
N GLY A 5 -31.23 -17.70 -3.34
CA GLY A 5 -29.91 -18.26 -3.66
C GLY A 5 -29.01 -18.25 -2.41
N PRO A 6 -28.43 -19.38 -1.99
CA PRO A 6 -27.46 -19.39 -0.90
C PRO A 6 -26.13 -18.74 -1.35
N SER A 7 -25.61 -17.87 -0.48
CA SER A 7 -24.33 -17.17 -0.60
C SER A 7 -23.14 -18.11 -0.87
N PRO A 8 -22.14 -17.71 -1.68
CA PRO A 8 -21.15 -18.64 -2.25
C PRO A 8 -19.85 -18.83 -1.44
N PHE A 9 -19.75 -18.42 -0.18
CA PHE A 9 -18.51 -18.60 0.58
C PHE A 9 -18.74 -18.99 2.03
N SER A 10 -18.77 -20.29 2.29
CA SER A 10 -18.39 -20.88 3.58
C SER A 10 -17.98 -22.33 3.32
N PRO A 11 -16.68 -22.65 3.37
CA PRO A 11 -16.26 -24.04 3.29
C PRO A 11 -16.76 -24.73 4.57
N ARG A 12 -17.82 -25.53 4.45
CA ARG A 12 -18.43 -26.37 5.50
C ARG A 12 -17.51 -27.50 5.97
N ILE A 13 -16.20 -27.27 6.03
CA ILE A 13 -15.19 -28.33 6.23
C ILE A 13 -15.29 -28.94 7.63
N LEU A 14 -15.75 -28.18 8.63
CA LEU A 14 -15.83 -28.67 10.01
C LEU A 14 -17.22 -29.19 10.43
N ALA A 15 -18.29 -28.86 9.69
CA ALA A 15 -19.68 -29.24 10.06
C ALA A 15 -20.05 -30.67 9.64
N GLY A 16 -19.18 -31.37 8.91
CA GLY A 16 -19.38 -32.75 8.45
C GLY A 16 -18.38 -33.75 9.04
N ILE A 17 -17.67 -33.39 10.11
CA ILE A 17 -16.72 -34.28 10.76
C ILE A 17 -17.51 -35.39 11.46
N SER A 18 -17.28 -36.64 11.07
CA SER A 18 -17.83 -37.78 11.77
C SER A 18 -17.21 -37.88 13.15
N GLN A 19 -18.04 -37.86 14.19
CA GLN A 19 -17.62 -37.94 15.58
C GLN A 19 -18.00 -39.31 16.15
N ASN A 20 -17.12 -39.88 16.97
CA ASN A 20 -17.43 -41.07 17.77
C ASN A 20 -16.91 -40.91 19.20
N PRO A 21 -17.52 -40.02 20.01
CA PRO A 21 -17.02 -39.73 21.34
C PRO A 21 -17.24 -40.90 22.29
N HIS A 22 -16.24 -41.21 23.11
CA HIS A 22 -16.30 -42.37 24.00
C HIS A 22 -17.04 -42.10 25.32
N PHE A 23 -17.25 -40.83 25.70
CA PHE A 23 -18.02 -40.40 26.89
C PHE A 23 -17.66 -41.14 28.19
N GLN A 24 -16.41 -41.58 28.35
CA GLN A 24 -15.97 -42.41 29.49
C GLN A 24 -16.19 -41.71 30.83
N ALA A 25 -16.09 -40.37 30.85
CA ALA A 25 -16.37 -39.55 32.02
C ALA A 25 -17.82 -39.67 32.55
N LEU A 26 -18.76 -40.16 31.73
CA LEU A 26 -20.17 -40.35 32.09
C LEU A 26 -20.53 -41.82 32.38
N SER A 27 -19.53 -42.69 32.53
CA SER A 27 -19.74 -44.14 32.75
C SER A 27 -20.55 -44.44 34.02
N SER A 28 -20.39 -43.65 35.08
CA SER A 28 -21.12 -43.79 36.35
C SER A 28 -22.44 -43.00 36.43
N ALA A 29 -22.75 -42.18 35.42
CA ALA A 29 -23.97 -41.38 35.39
C ALA A 29 -25.20 -42.22 35.04
N SER A 30 -26.39 -41.80 35.51
CA SER A 30 -27.66 -42.41 35.10
C SER A 30 -27.95 -42.16 33.62
N ASP A 31 -28.73 -43.03 32.99
CA ASP A 31 -29.00 -42.94 31.54
C ASP A 31 -29.66 -41.62 31.13
N THR A 32 -30.55 -41.07 31.97
CA THR A 32 -31.19 -39.77 31.75
C THR A 32 -30.16 -38.63 31.79
N ILE A 33 -29.25 -38.65 32.77
CA ILE A 33 -28.19 -37.64 32.87
C ILE A 33 -27.24 -37.77 31.69
N ARG A 34 -26.79 -39.00 31.39
CA ARG A 34 -25.88 -39.29 30.29
C ARG A 34 -26.42 -38.76 28.96
N THR A 35 -27.69 -39.04 28.64
CA THR A 35 -28.33 -38.59 27.40
C THR A 35 -28.39 -37.07 27.30
N ASN A 36 -28.77 -36.37 28.38
CA ASN A 36 -28.85 -34.92 28.38
C ASN A 36 -27.47 -34.25 28.25
N VAL A 37 -26.46 -34.80 28.91
CA VAL A 37 -25.09 -34.27 28.86
C VAL A 37 -24.47 -34.51 27.48
N ILE A 38 -24.66 -35.69 26.88
CA ILE A 38 -24.22 -35.97 25.50
C ILE A 38 -24.77 -34.93 24.53
N ARG A 39 -26.09 -34.68 24.57
CA ARG A 39 -26.72 -33.68 23.70
C ARG A 39 -26.12 -32.28 23.90
N ALA A 40 -25.88 -31.88 25.14
CA ALA A 40 -25.28 -30.58 25.43
C ALA A 40 -23.84 -30.45 24.88
N TYR A 41 -23.05 -31.52 24.92
CA TYR A 41 -21.71 -31.53 24.32
C TYR A 41 -21.77 -31.55 22.79
N ASP A 42 -22.74 -32.24 22.18
CA ASP A 42 -22.95 -32.20 20.72
C ASP A 42 -23.28 -30.77 20.25
N GLU A 43 -24.18 -30.08 20.97
CA GLU A 43 -24.49 -28.68 20.72
C GLU A 43 -23.26 -27.78 20.89
N THR A 44 -22.46 -28.04 21.93
CA THR A 44 -21.21 -27.30 22.20
C THR A 44 -20.18 -27.51 21.10
N PHE A 45 -20.04 -28.73 20.57
CA PHE A 45 -19.15 -29.03 19.45
C PHE A 45 -19.57 -28.27 18.20
N LEU A 46 -20.87 -28.31 17.86
CA LEU A 46 -21.40 -27.59 16.70
C LEU A 46 -21.23 -26.07 16.83
N ASP A 47 -21.43 -25.52 18.03
CA ASP A 47 -21.19 -24.11 18.31
C ASP A 47 -19.71 -23.73 18.18
N ALA A 48 -18.79 -24.56 18.69
CA ALA A 48 -17.35 -24.37 18.52
C ALA A 48 -16.94 -24.40 17.04
N VAL A 49 -17.48 -25.35 16.27
CA VAL A 49 -17.32 -25.43 14.81
C VAL A 49 -17.79 -24.15 14.14
N ALA A 50 -19.01 -23.69 14.45
CA ALA A 50 -19.58 -22.50 13.85
C ALA A 50 -18.76 -21.24 14.17
N LYS A 51 -18.33 -21.09 15.43
CA LYS A 51 -17.45 -20.00 15.87
C LYS A 51 -16.14 -20.00 15.09
N ILE A 52 -15.44 -21.14 15.03
CA ILE A 52 -14.17 -21.26 14.30
C ILE A 52 -14.35 -21.01 12.80
N GLN A 53 -15.48 -21.40 12.20
CA GLN A 53 -15.80 -21.09 10.81
C GLN A 53 -16.08 -19.60 10.59
N SER A 54 -16.74 -18.94 11.53
CA SER A 54 -17.02 -17.50 11.44
C SER A 54 -15.76 -16.63 11.61
N LEU A 55 -14.71 -17.16 12.23
CA LEU A 55 -13.43 -16.48 12.37
C LEU A 55 -12.76 -16.36 11.00
N SER A 56 -13.05 -15.25 10.32
CA SER A 56 -12.47 -14.88 9.05
C SER A 56 -11.41 -13.81 9.30
N SER A 57 -10.19 -14.26 9.58
CA SER A 57 -8.94 -13.55 9.28
C SER A 57 -8.55 -12.30 10.08
N ASP A 58 -9.30 -11.85 11.08
CA ASP A 58 -8.93 -10.64 11.85
C ASP A 58 -9.06 -10.83 13.37
N GLY A 59 -8.49 -9.86 14.13
CA GLY A 59 -8.09 -9.89 15.55
C GLY A 59 -9.04 -10.49 16.61
N ASP A 60 -10.23 -10.92 16.24
CA ASP A 60 -11.19 -11.66 17.07
C ASP A 60 -10.63 -13.01 17.54
N LEU A 61 -9.79 -13.68 16.76
CA LEU A 61 -9.17 -14.95 17.17
C LEU A 61 -8.40 -14.79 18.49
N HIS A 62 -7.64 -13.71 18.66
CA HIS A 62 -6.86 -13.51 19.88
C HIS A 62 -7.76 -13.39 21.12
N ASN A 63 -8.91 -12.74 20.98
CA ASN A 63 -9.86 -12.55 22.08
C ASN A 63 -10.63 -13.83 22.41
N LEU A 64 -10.92 -14.66 21.40
CA LEU A 64 -11.68 -15.91 21.54
C LEU A 64 -10.81 -17.15 21.77
N LYS A 65 -9.49 -17.06 21.59
CA LYS A 65 -8.58 -18.21 21.67
C LYS A 65 -8.67 -18.92 23.02
N ALA A 66 -8.60 -18.18 24.12
CA ALA A 66 -8.60 -18.77 25.45
C ALA A 66 -9.92 -19.52 25.75
N SER A 67 -11.06 -18.96 25.33
CA SER A 67 -12.36 -19.61 25.52
C SER A 67 -12.51 -20.83 24.61
N LEU A 68 -12.10 -20.73 23.34
CA LEU A 68 -12.11 -21.85 22.40
C LEU A 68 -11.20 -22.99 22.85
N GLN A 69 -10.00 -22.69 23.37
CA GLN A 69 -9.09 -23.70 23.92
C GLN A 69 -9.73 -24.43 25.11
N SER A 70 -10.34 -23.71 26.05
CA SER A 70 -11.05 -24.34 27.17
C SER A 70 -12.18 -25.25 26.68
N THR A 71 -12.97 -24.81 25.69
CA THR A 71 -14.05 -25.63 25.12
C THR A 71 -13.50 -26.86 24.41
N ILE A 72 -12.43 -26.72 23.63
CA ILE A 72 -11.79 -27.83 22.91
C ILE A 72 -11.25 -28.88 23.88
N THR A 73 -10.56 -28.48 24.95
CA THR A 73 -10.08 -29.42 25.97
C THR A 73 -11.22 -30.17 26.66
N GLN A 74 -12.36 -29.51 26.91
CA GLN A 74 -13.54 -30.18 27.46
C GLN A 74 -14.13 -31.21 26.48
N LEU A 75 -14.20 -30.87 25.20
CA LEU A 75 -14.65 -31.78 24.14
C LEU A 75 -13.71 -32.98 23.99
N GLU A 76 -12.39 -32.75 23.99
CA GLU A 76 -11.38 -33.81 23.95
C GLU A 76 -11.52 -34.78 25.13
N ASN A 77 -11.72 -34.26 26.34
CA ASN A 77 -11.94 -35.09 27.54
C ASN A 77 -13.22 -35.95 27.45
N MET A 78 -14.20 -35.52 26.67
CA MET A 78 -15.43 -36.29 26.40
C MET A 78 -15.27 -37.29 25.23
N GLY A 79 -14.12 -37.25 24.55
CA GLY A 79 -13.72 -38.15 23.49
C GLY A 79 -14.00 -37.66 22.08
N TYR A 80 -14.34 -36.38 21.90
CA TYR A 80 -14.54 -35.81 20.56
C TYR A 80 -13.21 -35.73 19.81
N ASP A 81 -13.25 -35.97 18.50
CA ASP A 81 -12.14 -35.67 17.60
C ASP A 81 -12.10 -34.15 17.36
N VAL A 82 -11.14 -33.51 18.02
CA VAL A 82 -10.93 -32.05 17.98
C VAL A 82 -9.76 -31.65 17.07
N ASP A 83 -9.02 -32.60 16.51
CA ASP A 83 -7.85 -32.32 15.65
C ASP A 83 -8.20 -31.39 14.48
N PRO A 84 -9.35 -31.55 13.79
CA PRO A 84 -9.72 -30.62 12.73
C PRO A 84 -9.96 -29.18 13.21
N LEU A 85 -10.45 -29.01 14.45
CA LEU A 85 -10.66 -27.69 15.05
C LEU A 85 -9.32 -27.03 15.37
N LEU A 86 -8.40 -27.78 15.97
CA LEU A 86 -7.05 -27.32 16.29
C LEU A 86 -6.29 -26.91 15.03
N ASN A 87 -6.27 -27.78 14.01
CA ASN A 87 -5.63 -27.49 12.73
C ASN A 87 -6.19 -26.23 12.06
N ARG A 88 -7.51 -26.00 12.18
CA ARG A 88 -8.13 -24.78 11.65
C ARG A 88 -7.70 -23.53 12.42
N ILE A 89 -7.61 -23.60 13.75
CA ILE A 89 -7.11 -22.50 14.58
C ILE A 89 -5.67 -22.16 14.19
N ASP A 90 -4.80 -23.16 14.07
CA ASP A 90 -3.40 -22.96 13.70
C ASP A 90 -3.26 -22.29 12.32
N LEU A 91 -4.03 -22.76 11.33
CA LEU A 91 -4.06 -22.15 10.01
C LEU A 91 -4.52 -20.68 10.04
N LEU A 92 -5.50 -20.36 10.89
CA LEU A 92 -5.97 -18.98 11.07
C LEU A 92 -4.87 -18.11 11.71
N GLU A 93 -4.12 -18.64 12.67
CA GLU A 93 -2.99 -17.92 13.28
C GLU A 93 -1.87 -17.65 12.28
N GLU A 94 -1.48 -18.64 11.50
CA GLU A 94 -0.46 -18.48 10.45
C GLU A 94 -0.90 -17.47 9.38
N THR A 95 -2.18 -17.51 9.01
CA THR A 95 -2.73 -16.55 8.05
C THR A 95 -2.75 -15.14 8.63
N GLY A 96 -3.16 -14.98 9.89
CA GLY A 96 -3.13 -13.70 10.59
C GLY A 96 -1.71 -13.12 10.66
N LYS A 97 -0.71 -13.92 11.04
CA LYS A 97 0.71 -13.51 11.07
C LYS A 97 1.20 -13.02 9.70
N ARG A 98 0.86 -13.74 8.63
CA ARG A 98 1.23 -13.34 7.25
C ARG A 98 0.58 -12.01 6.86
N VAL A 99 -0.69 -11.81 7.17
CA VAL A 99 -1.42 -10.56 6.88
C VAL A 99 -0.79 -9.38 7.61
N VAL A 100 -0.44 -9.53 8.90
CA VAL A 100 0.24 -8.49 9.68
C VAL A 100 1.60 -8.13 9.06
N ALA A 101 2.43 -9.13 8.74
CA ALA A 101 3.73 -8.91 8.11
C ALA A 101 3.61 -8.20 6.74
N MET A 102 2.63 -8.59 5.91
CA MET A 102 2.36 -7.92 4.64
C MET A 102 1.92 -6.46 4.83
N LYS A 103 1.12 -6.18 5.86
CA LYS A 103 0.67 -4.83 6.21
C LYS A 103 1.86 -3.96 6.63
N GLU A 104 2.73 -4.47 7.52
CA GLU A 104 3.93 -3.77 7.96
C GLU A 104 4.87 -3.45 6.78
N SER A 105 5.13 -4.43 5.92
CA SER A 105 5.93 -4.22 4.70
C SER A 105 5.31 -3.18 3.76
N SER A 106 3.98 -3.18 3.63
CA SER A 106 3.27 -2.18 2.81
C SER A 106 3.40 -0.77 3.38
N ILE A 107 3.31 -0.63 4.71
CA ILE A 107 3.50 0.66 5.40
C ILE A 107 4.92 1.19 5.15
N GLU A 108 5.93 0.35 5.27
CA GLU A 108 7.33 0.73 5.02
C GLU A 108 7.55 1.20 3.57
N ARG A 109 6.97 0.48 2.60
CA ARG A 109 7.04 0.88 1.18
C ARG A 109 6.36 2.22 0.92
N ILE A 110 5.22 2.48 1.55
CA ILE A 110 4.52 3.77 1.45
C ILE A 110 5.38 4.90 2.04
N ALA A 111 6.02 4.67 3.18
CA ALA A 111 6.90 5.65 3.80
C ALA A 111 8.10 5.99 2.88
N GLU A 112 8.73 4.98 2.29
CA GLU A 112 9.86 5.19 1.37
C GLU A 112 9.44 5.94 0.10
N VAL A 113 8.31 5.58 -0.51
CA VAL A 113 7.78 6.31 -1.67
C VAL A 113 7.46 7.75 -1.31
N SER A 114 6.89 8.00 -0.13
CA SER A 114 6.57 9.35 0.33
C SER A 114 7.84 10.20 0.52
N ARG A 115 8.91 9.62 1.06
CA ARG A 115 10.21 10.30 1.20
C ARG A 115 10.80 10.69 -0.16
N ARG A 116 10.82 9.76 -1.12
CA ARG A 116 11.31 10.03 -2.47
C ARG A 116 10.48 11.07 -3.20
N LEU A 117 9.17 11.08 -2.99
CA LEU A 117 8.29 12.09 -3.57
C LEU A 117 8.65 13.49 -3.07
N GLU A 118 8.95 13.62 -1.78
CA GLU A 118 9.31 14.92 -1.20
C GLU A 118 10.68 15.41 -1.67
N GLU A 119 11.67 14.52 -1.77
CA GLU A 119 12.96 14.80 -2.40
C GLU A 119 12.78 15.31 -3.84
N LYS A 120 11.97 14.60 -4.65
CA LYS A 120 11.71 15.00 -6.03
C LYS A 120 10.97 16.32 -6.17
N LYS A 121 10.12 16.69 -5.22
CA LYS A 121 9.49 18.02 -5.20
C LYS A 121 10.51 19.12 -4.92
N SER A 122 11.43 18.88 -3.98
CA SER A 122 12.51 19.83 -3.69
C SER A 122 13.39 20.04 -4.92
N ASP A 123 13.83 18.96 -5.57
CA ASP A 123 14.62 19.02 -6.82
C ASP A 123 13.88 19.83 -7.90
N LEU A 124 12.57 19.61 -8.03
CA LEU A 124 11.75 20.28 -9.04
C LEU A 124 11.61 21.78 -8.76
N GLU A 125 11.55 22.18 -7.49
CA GLU A 125 11.50 23.59 -7.13
C GLU A 125 12.83 24.29 -7.40
N GLU A 126 13.96 23.66 -7.06
CA GLU A 126 15.30 24.17 -7.38
C GLU A 126 15.49 24.34 -8.90
N ILE A 127 15.04 23.37 -9.70
CA ILE A 127 15.09 23.46 -11.17
C ILE A 127 14.25 24.64 -11.69
N LYS A 128 13.06 24.89 -11.12
CA LYS A 128 12.24 26.04 -11.53
C LYS A 128 12.92 27.37 -11.22
N GLU A 129 13.51 27.49 -10.04
CA GLU A 129 14.25 28.69 -9.64
C GLU A 129 15.42 28.95 -10.60
N GLU A 130 16.17 27.90 -10.95
CA GLU A 130 17.28 28.01 -11.90
C GLU A 130 16.80 28.37 -13.31
N ILE A 131 15.67 27.82 -13.78
CA ILE A 131 15.05 28.21 -15.05
C ILE A 131 14.65 29.68 -15.04
N ALA A 132 14.07 30.18 -13.95
CA ALA A 132 13.68 31.59 -13.83
C ALA A 132 14.92 32.49 -13.91
N ARG A 133 15.99 32.15 -13.17
CA ARG A 133 17.26 32.88 -13.19
C ARG A 133 17.90 32.91 -14.58
N LEU A 134 17.97 31.76 -15.25
CA LEU A 134 18.52 31.67 -16.61
C LEU A 134 17.69 32.45 -17.63
N SER A 135 16.36 32.49 -17.46
CA SER A 135 15.47 33.26 -18.33
C SER A 135 15.71 34.77 -18.20
N GLU A 136 15.93 35.26 -16.97
CA GLU A 136 16.27 36.67 -16.73
C GLU A 136 17.60 37.05 -17.41
N VAL A 137 18.64 36.23 -17.22
CA VAL A 137 19.95 36.44 -17.87
C VAL A 137 19.83 36.41 -19.41
N ALA A 138 18.98 35.53 -19.95
CA ALA A 138 18.76 35.45 -21.39
C ALA A 138 18.10 36.72 -21.95
N GLU A 139 17.09 37.26 -21.26
CA GLU A 139 16.43 38.50 -21.68
C GLU A 139 17.37 39.72 -21.55
N GLU A 140 18.18 39.81 -20.50
CA GLU A 140 19.20 40.86 -20.37
C GLU A 140 20.19 40.84 -21.54
N LYS A 141 20.72 39.65 -21.87
CA LYS A 141 21.64 39.48 -23.00
C LYS A 141 20.99 39.84 -24.33
N LYS A 142 19.73 39.48 -24.52
CA LYS A 142 18.95 39.82 -25.73
C LYS A 142 18.79 41.34 -25.88
N LEU A 143 18.45 42.05 -24.80
CA LEU A 143 18.40 43.52 -24.81
C LEU A 143 19.76 44.14 -25.16
N GLY A 144 20.86 43.59 -24.61
CA GLY A 144 22.22 44.01 -24.94
C GLY A 144 22.57 43.79 -26.42
N ILE A 145 22.20 42.65 -26.99
CA ILE A 145 22.38 42.36 -28.42
C ILE A 145 21.57 43.34 -29.27
N ASP A 146 20.31 43.59 -28.93
CA ASP A 146 19.45 44.54 -29.66
C ASP A 146 20.04 45.96 -29.65
N ALA A 147 20.60 46.40 -28.51
CA ALA A 147 21.27 47.69 -28.40
C ALA A 147 22.51 47.76 -29.31
N LEU A 148 23.35 46.72 -29.32
CA LEU A 148 24.53 46.64 -30.19
C LEU A 148 24.13 46.65 -31.67
N LEU A 149 23.07 45.93 -32.06
CA LEU A 149 22.57 45.92 -33.43
C LEU A 149 22.16 47.33 -33.88
N ARG A 150 21.46 48.10 -33.03
CA ARG A 150 21.12 49.50 -33.33
C ARG A 150 22.36 50.38 -33.47
N MET A 151 23.37 50.20 -32.62
CA MET A 151 24.63 50.94 -32.74
C MET A 151 25.34 50.65 -34.06
N VAL A 152 25.38 49.38 -34.47
CA VAL A 152 25.95 48.97 -35.76
C VAL A 152 25.18 49.59 -36.92
N GLU A 153 23.84 49.62 -36.86
CA GLU A 153 23.01 50.27 -37.87
C GLU A 153 23.29 51.78 -37.96
N ASN A 154 23.36 52.47 -36.83
CA ASN A 154 23.72 53.89 -36.78
C ASN A 154 25.11 54.16 -37.36
N LEU A 155 26.11 53.32 -37.07
CA LEU A 155 27.46 53.44 -37.63
C LEU A 155 27.48 53.20 -39.14
N LYS A 156 26.63 52.32 -39.68
CA LYS A 156 26.50 52.13 -41.13
C LYS A 156 25.94 53.38 -41.81
N VAL A 157 24.99 54.06 -41.17
CA VAL A 157 24.41 55.32 -41.67
C VAL A 157 25.41 56.49 -41.54
N MET A 158 26.18 56.53 -40.46
CA MET A 158 27.20 57.56 -40.21
C MET A 158 28.53 57.30 -40.92
N LYS A 159 28.64 56.22 -41.70
CA LYS A 159 29.83 55.94 -42.49
C LYS A 159 30.07 57.14 -43.41
N PRO A 160 31.18 57.88 -43.27
CA PRO A 160 31.48 58.96 -44.18
C PRO A 160 31.56 58.37 -45.60
N GLU A 161 30.77 58.89 -46.52
CA GLU A 161 31.06 58.74 -47.94
C GLU A 161 32.37 59.48 -48.17
N PHE A 162 33.49 58.79 -48.01
CA PHE A 162 34.73 59.22 -48.63
C PHE A 162 34.51 59.06 -50.12
N ASP A 163 34.03 60.10 -50.78
CA ASP A 163 34.05 60.14 -52.23
C ASP A 163 35.52 60.16 -52.68
N ASP A 164 35.82 59.52 -53.81
CA ASP A 164 37.18 59.46 -54.35
C ASP A 164 37.75 60.88 -54.59
N SER A 165 36.89 61.89 -54.71
CA SER A 165 37.23 63.32 -54.80
C SER A 165 37.85 63.88 -53.51
N SER A 166 37.26 63.62 -52.34
CA SER A 166 37.75 64.11 -51.03
C SER A 166 39.08 63.45 -50.65
N LEU A 167 39.25 62.17 -50.98
CA LEU A 167 40.53 61.47 -50.79
C LEU A 167 41.61 61.97 -51.77
N ALA A 168 41.24 62.26 -53.02
CA ALA A 168 42.15 62.85 -54.00
C ALA A 168 42.61 64.27 -53.63
N HIS A 169 41.78 65.05 -52.95
CA HIS A 169 42.16 66.36 -52.42
C HIS A 169 43.13 66.27 -51.24
N LEU A 170 42.95 65.29 -50.34
CA LEU A 170 43.90 65.05 -49.25
C LEU A 170 45.26 64.56 -49.76
N ALA A 171 45.28 63.68 -50.78
CA ALA A 171 46.51 63.14 -51.36
C ALA A 171 47.33 64.17 -52.18
N LYS A 172 46.71 65.29 -52.58
CA LYS A 172 47.33 66.38 -53.34
C LYS A 172 47.67 67.61 -52.50
N ALA A 173 47.27 67.65 -51.23
CA ALA A 173 47.67 68.73 -50.34
C ALA A 173 49.18 68.59 -50.05
N PRO A 174 49.99 69.65 -50.26
CA PRO A 174 51.38 69.61 -49.86
C PRO A 174 51.44 69.51 -48.33
N PHE A 175 52.26 68.58 -47.82
CA PHE A 175 52.62 68.56 -46.42
C PHE A 175 53.26 69.90 -46.07
N VAL A 176 52.57 70.70 -45.24
CA VAL A 176 53.13 71.86 -44.55
C VAL A 176 53.53 71.42 -43.15
#